data_AF-A0A5J4PV84-F1
#
_entry.id   AF-A0A5J4PV84-F1
#
_cell.length_a   1.000
_cell.length_b   1.000
_cell.length_c   1.000
_cell.angle_alpha   90.00
_cell.angle_beta   90.00
_cell.angle_gamma   90.00
#
_symmetry.space_group_name_H-M   'P 1'
#
loop_
_entity.id
_entity.type
_entity.pdbx_description
1 polymer ?
#
loop_
_entity_poly.entity_id
_entity_poly.type
_entity_poly.pdbx_seq_one_letter_code
_entity_poly.pdbx_strand_id
1 'polypeptide(L)' 'MILSYYVDGSLTDVLQVANEVYSETGLLPDKIITDKKEEIRFEKKDYHLLRKGKISEDTYIDNNQIM' A
#
# COMPACT_ATOMS: atom_id res chain seq x y z
N MET A 1 -2.06 1.16 16.20
CA MET A 1 -0.90 0.26 16.05
C MET A 1 -0.36 0.53 14.66
N ILE A 2 0.79 1.19 14.56
CA ILE A 2 1.35 1.56 13.25
C ILE A 2 2.13 0.35 12.75
N LEU A 3 1.57 -0.35 11.76
CA LEU A 3 2.24 -1.44 11.06
C LEU A 3 3.10 -0.82 9.96
N SER A 4 4.40 -0.69 10.22
CA SER A 4 5.39 -0.24 9.24
C SER A 4 6.18 -1.44 8.74
N TYR A 5 5.99 -1.78 7.47
CA TYR A 5 6.74 -2.83 6.79
C TYR A 5 7.86 -2.20 5.95
N TYR A 6 9.03 -2.85 5.98
CA TYR A 6 10.14 -2.56 5.09
C TYR A 6 10.15 -3.62 3.99
N VAL A 7 10.04 -3.18 2.74
CA VAL A 7 10.04 -4.07 1.58
C VAL A 7 11.23 -3.71 0.71
N ASP A 8 12.05 -4.72 0.41
CA ASP A 8 13.15 -4.64 -0.56
C ASP A 8 12.52 -4.86 -1.93
N GLY A 9 12.08 -3.78 -2.60
CA GLY A 9 11.16 -3.93 -3.71
C GLY A 9 10.60 -2.67 -4.33
N SER A 10 9.98 -2.85 -5.49
CA SER A 10 9.24 -1.84 -6.23
C SER A 10 7.95 -1.45 -5.52
N LEU A 11 7.36 -0.31 -5.87
CA LEU A 11 6.09 0.18 -5.30
C LEU A 11 4.94 -0.84 -5.47
N THR A 12 5.06 -1.77 -6.44
CA THR A 12 4.14 -2.89 -6.66
C THR A 12 4.20 -3.94 -5.54
N ASP A 13 5.39 -4.20 -4.98
CA ASP A 13 5.56 -5.14 -3.86
C ASP A 13 4.86 -4.63 -2.59
N VAL A 14 4.81 -3.31 -2.42
CA VAL A 14 4.11 -2.63 -1.33
C VAL A 14 2.62 -2.94 -1.35
N LEU A 15 2.01 -2.96 -2.55
CA LEU A 15 0.60 -3.33 -2.73
C LEU A 15 0.35 -4.81 -2.45
N GLN A 16 1.29 -5.68 -2.86
CA GLN A 16 1.19 -7.11 -2.58
C GLN A 16 1.22 -7.37 -1.06
N VAL A 17 2.15 -6.74 -0.33
CA VAL A 17 2.22 -6.86 1.13
C VAL A 17 0.93 -6.35 1.79
N ALA A 18 0.40 -5.21 1.34
CA ALA A 18 -0.86 -4.70 1.87
C ALA A 18 -2.05 -5.66 1.60
N ASN A 19 -2.09 -6.30 0.44
CA ASN A 19 -3.09 -7.32 0.10
C ASN A 19 -2.97 -8.56 0.99
N GLU A 20 -1.75 -9.05 1.23
CA GLU A 20 -1.48 -10.21 2.09
C GLU A 20 -1.90 -9.92 3.54
N VAL A 21 -1.43 -8.80 4.10
CA VAL A 21 -1.81 -8.36 5.45
C VAL A 21 -3.32 -8.22 5.58
N TYR A 22 -3.98 -7.62 4.59
CA TYR A 22 -5.44 -7.48 4.59
C TYR A 22 -6.17 -8.83 4.49
N SER A 23 -5.65 -9.77 3.69
CA SER A 23 -6.24 -11.11 3.55
C SER A 23 -6.11 -11.93 4.83
N GLU A 24 -5.00 -11.80 5.57
CA GLU A 24 -4.75 -12.56 6.80
C GLU A 24 -5.41 -11.93 8.02
N THR A 25 -5.39 -10.59 8.12
CA THR A 25 -5.79 -9.88 9.35
C THR A 25 -7.12 -9.15 9.22
N GLY A 26 -7.63 -8.95 8.00
CA GLY A 26 -8.77 -8.07 7.72
C GLY A 26 -8.48 -6.58 7.94
N LEU A 27 -7.23 -6.22 8.23
CA LEU A 27 -6.77 -4.86 8.50
C LEU A 27 -5.79 -4.42 7.41
N LEU A 28 -5.90 -3.15 7.00
CA LEU A 28 -4.95 -2.54 6.08
C LEU A 28 -3.78 -1.97 6.91
N PRO A 29 -2.52 -2.11 6.48
CA PRO A 29 -1.43 -1.38 7.11
C PRO A 29 -1.70 0.13 7.01
N ASP A 30 -1.12 0.93 7.92
CA ASP A 30 -1.24 2.40 7.84
C ASP A 30 -0.28 2.97 6.81
N LYS A 31 0.95 2.46 6.78
CA LYS A 31 1.98 2.84 5.82
C LYS A 31 3.01 1.74 5.59
N ILE A 32 3.60 1.69 4.41
CA ILE A 32 4.72 0.81 4.09
C ILE A 32 5.84 1.69 3.51
N ILE A 33 7.08 1.39 3.89
CA ILE A 33 8.27 2.14 3.48
C ILE A 33 9.15 1.20 2.65
N THR A 34 9.51 1.62 1.44
CA THR A 34 10.47 0.86 0.61
C THR A 34 11.91 1.11 1.05
N ASP A 35 12.81 0.24 0.65
CA ASP A 35 14.26 0.40 0.76
C ASP A 35 14.78 1.71 0.13
N LYS A 36 14.10 2.18 -0.92
CA LYS A 36 14.34 3.48 -1.57
C LYS A 36 13.83 4.69 -0.77
N LYS A 37 13.33 4.47 0.44
CA LYS A 37 12.69 5.47 1.32
C LYS A 37 11.42 6.08 0.74
N GLU A 38 10.73 5.36 -0.14
CA GLU A 38 9.43 5.79 -0.62
C GLU A 38 8.38 5.33 0.39
N GLU A 39 7.59 6.26 0.91
CA GLU A 39 6.51 5.92 1.84
C GLU A 39 5.19 5.89 1.09
N ILE A 40 4.42 4.80 1.22
CA ILE A 40 3.04 4.73 0.75
C ILE A 40 2.11 4.64 1.94
N ARG A 41 1.12 5.54 2.00
CA ARG A 41 0.05 5.49 2.98
C ARG A 41 -1.12 4.68 2.45
N PHE A 42 -1.68 3.83 3.30
CA PHE A 42 -2.75 2.94 2.90
C PHE A 42 -4.08 3.40 3.49
N GLU A 43 -4.87 4.09 2.67
CA GLU A 43 -6.22 4.49 3.05
C GLU A 43 -7.28 3.52 2.50
N LYS A 44 -8.25 3.15 3.35
CA LYS A 44 -9.35 2.24 2.97
C LYS A 44 -10.14 2.72 1.75
N LYS A 45 -10.30 4.04 1.59
CA LYS A 45 -11.09 4.62 0.50
C LYS A 45 -10.45 4.31 -0.86
N ASP A 46 -9.18 4.65 -1.00
CA ASP A 46 -8.45 4.48 -2.26
C ASP A 46 -8.14 3.01 -2.51
N TYR A 47 -7.87 2.24 -1.45
CA TYR A 47 -7.63 0.81 -1.57
C TYR A 47 -8.88 0.07 -2.06
N HIS A 48 -10.07 0.54 -1.68
CA HIS A 48 -11.33 0.01 -2.21
C HIS A 48 -11.55 0.37 -3.69
N LEU A 49 -11.08 1.55 -4.13
CA LEU A 49 -11.11 1.93 -5.55
C LEU A 49 -10.15 1.06 -6.35
N LEU A 50 -8.96 0.79 -5.82
CA LEU A 50 -7.95 -0.10 -6.40
C LEU A 50 -8.52 -1.52 -6.54
N ARG A 51 -9.07 -2.10 -5.47
CA ARG A 51 -9.69 -3.44 -5.50
C ARG A 51 -10.88 -3.55 -6.46
N LYS A 52 -11.59 -2.46 -6.70
CA LYS A 52 -12.70 -2.41 -7.67
C LYS A 52 -12.22 -2.18 -9.11
N GLY A 53 -10.91 -2.05 -9.34
CA GLY A 53 -10.34 -1.73 -10.65
C GLY A 53 -10.74 -0.34 -11.16
N LYS A 54 -11.14 0.57 -10.26
CA LYS A 54 -11.51 1.96 -10.63
C LYS A 54 -10.30 2.86 -10.81
N ILE A 55 -9.19 2.53 -10.16
CA ILE A 55 -7.89 3.15 -10.32
C ILE A 55 -6.86 2.05 -10.51
N SER A 56 -5.82 2.34 -11.29
CA SER A 56 -4.68 1.44 -11.48
C SER A 56 -3.75 1.47 -10.26
N GLU A 57 -2.88 0.47 -10.16
CA GLU A 57 -1.82 0.41 -9.13
C GLU A 57 -0.94 1.66 -9.15
N ASP A 58 -0.48 2.08 -10.34
CA ASP A 58 0.31 3.30 -10.53
C ASP A 58 -0.43 4.54 -10.02
N THR A 59 -1.72 4.67 -10.35
CA THR A 59 -2.56 5.78 -9.88
C THR A 59 -2.78 5.76 -8.37
N TYR A 60 -2.87 4.57 -7.77
CA TYR A 60 -2.99 4.44 -6.33
C TYR A 60 -1.71 4.92 -5.65
N ILE A 61 -0.57 4.42 -6.11
CA ILE A 61 0.76 4.77 -5.62
C ILE A 61 0.97 6.29 -5.74
N ASP A 62 0.75 6.87 -6.92
CA ASP A 62 0.91 8.33 -7.13
C ASP A 62 0.06 9.17 -6.17
N ASN A 63 -1.16 8.74 -5.87
CA ASN A 63 -2.06 9.48 -4.96
C ASN A 63 -1.70 9.31 -3.48
N ASN A 64 -1.00 8.25 -3.13
CA ASN A 64 -0.79 7.82 -1.74
C ASN A 64 0.69 7.80 -1.32
N GLN A 65 1.61 8.05 -2.25
CA GLN A 65 3.03 8.21 -2.00
C GLN A 65 3.28 9.52 -1.26
N ILE A 66 4.02 9.44 -0.18
CA ILE A 66 4.45 10.57 0.64
C ILE A 66 5.97 10.65 0.48
N MET A 67 6.44 11.78 -0.07
CA MET A 67 7.87 12.11 -0.24
C MET A 67 8.59 12.27 1.10
#